data_AF-Q83CT4-F1
#
_entry.id   AF-Q83CT4-F1
#
_cell.length_a   1.000
_cell.length_b   1.000
_cell.length_c   1.000
_cell.angle_alpha   90.00
_cell.angle_beta   90.00
_cell.angle_gamma   90.00
#
_symmetry.space_group_name_H-M   'P 1'
#
loop_
_entity.id
_entity.type
_entity.pdbx_description
1 polymer ?
#
loop_
_entity_poly.entity_id
_entity_poly.type
_entity_poly.pdbx_seq_one_letter_code
_entity_poly.pdbx_strand_id
1 'polypeptide(L)' 'MRKRSFEKLAHHLKPGHAYRRGSLVSHSTTIDRDLLRLVQKGLLEKVDAGLYYRPRASRYGGLPLEVGNSKD' A
#
# COMPACT_ATOMS: atom_id res chain seq x y z
N MET A 1 -22.18 0.52 -1.95
CA MET A 1 -20.81 1.01 -1.67
C MET A 1 -19.84 -0.18 -1.74
N ARG A 2 -19.12 -0.37 -2.87
CA ARG A 2 -18.13 -1.46 -2.99
C ARG A 2 -17.00 -1.18 -1.99
N LYS A 3 -16.97 -1.87 -0.84
CA LYS A 3 -15.85 -1.82 0.12
C LYS A 3 -14.58 -2.15 -0.66
N ARG A 4 -13.63 -1.21 -0.77
CA ARG A 4 -12.48 -1.38 -1.64
C ARG A 4 -11.50 -2.34 -0.95
N SER A 5 -11.06 -3.39 -1.64
CA SER A 5 -10.24 -4.47 -1.06
C SER A 5 -8.99 -3.96 -0.34
N PHE A 6 -8.37 -2.87 -0.84
CA PHE A 6 -7.20 -2.27 -0.20
C PHE A 6 -7.46 -1.73 1.20
N GLU A 7 -8.69 -1.30 1.52
CA GLU A 7 -9.02 -0.77 2.84
C GLU A 7 -9.02 -1.89 3.87
N LYS A 8 -9.55 -3.06 3.50
CA LYS A 8 -9.47 -4.28 4.32
C LYS A 8 -8.01 -4.72 4.47
N LEU A 9 -7.25 -4.69 3.38
CA LEU A 9 -5.82 -4.99 3.41
C LEU A 9 -5.11 -4.05 4.39
N ALA A 10 -5.27 -2.73 4.26
CA ALA A 10 -4.68 -1.72 5.14
C ALA A 10 -5.01 -1.94 6.62
N HIS A 11 -6.24 -2.35 6.91
CA HIS A 11 -6.68 -2.64 8.27
C HIS A 11 -5.99 -3.88 8.86
N HIS A 12 -5.65 -4.84 8.00
CA HIS A 12 -4.92 -6.05 8.40
C HIS A 12 -3.42 -5.80 8.58
N LEU A 13 -2.87 -4.78 7.92
CA LEU A 13 -1.47 -4.40 8.02
C LEU A 13 -1.19 -3.66 9.34
N LYS A 14 -0.23 -4.18 10.11
CA LYS A 14 0.23 -3.61 11.36
C LYS A 14 1.25 -2.48 11.10
N PRO A 15 1.08 -1.33 11.77
CA PRO A 15 2.08 -0.27 11.75
C PRO A 15 3.43 -0.74 12.32
N GLY A 16 4.52 -0.31 11.70
CA GLY A 16 5.89 -0.70 12.04
C GLY A 16 6.32 -2.06 11.47
N HIS A 17 5.56 -2.64 10.54
CA HIS A 17 5.87 -3.95 9.97
C HIS A 17 6.07 -3.85 8.45
N ALA A 18 7.00 -4.67 7.93
CA ALA A 18 7.27 -4.81 6.51
C ALA A 18 6.57 -6.07 5.97
N TYR A 19 5.93 -5.92 4.81
CA TYR A 19 5.12 -6.94 4.17
C TYR A 19 5.64 -7.19 2.76
N ARG A 20 5.73 -8.46 2.39
CA ARG A 20 6.05 -8.85 1.02
C ARG A 20 4.77 -8.98 0.20
N ARG A 21 4.88 -8.68 -1.10
CA ARG A 21 3.81 -8.90 -2.08
C ARG A 21 3.22 -10.31 -1.94
N GLY A 22 4.06 -11.35 -1.89
CA GLY A 22 3.63 -12.75 -1.81
C GLY A 22 2.75 -13.06 -0.59
N SER A 23 3.04 -12.47 0.57
CA SER A 23 2.24 -12.65 1.79
C SER A 23 0.87 -11.97 1.71
N LEU A 24 0.70 -11.01 0.79
CA LEU A 24 -0.52 -10.23 0.64
C LEU A 24 -1.38 -10.68 -0.54
N VAL A 25 -0.84 -11.48 -1.47
CA VAL A 25 -1.57 -12.05 -2.62
C VAL A 25 -2.81 -12.83 -2.15
N SER A 26 -2.73 -13.55 -1.03
CA SER A 26 -3.85 -14.33 -0.48
C SER A 26 -5.02 -13.47 0.03
N HIS A 27 -4.79 -12.17 0.24
CA HIS A 27 -5.81 -11.26 0.77
C HIS A 27 -6.54 -10.46 -0.32
N SER A 28 -5.91 -10.27 -1.48
CA SER A 28 -6.50 -9.51 -2.60
C SER A 28 -6.09 -10.11 -3.96
N THR A 29 -7.07 -10.37 -4.81
CA THR A 29 -6.86 -10.85 -6.19
C THR A 29 -6.07 -9.85 -7.05
N THR A 30 -6.19 -8.55 -6.75
CA THR A 30 -5.47 -7.46 -7.44
C THR A 30 -4.48 -6.77 -6.52
N ILE A 31 -3.60 -7.55 -5.87
CA ILE A 31 -2.72 -7.04 -4.82
C ILE A 31 -1.81 -5.91 -5.30
N ASP A 32 -1.31 -5.96 -6.54
CA ASP A 32 -0.44 -4.91 -7.08
C ASP A 32 -1.16 -3.56 -7.16
N ARG A 33 -2.43 -3.56 -7.59
CA ARG A 33 -3.27 -2.35 -7.65
C ARG A 33 -3.57 -1.82 -6.25
N ASP A 34 -3.86 -2.72 -5.32
CA ASP A 34 -4.12 -2.38 -3.92
C ASP A 34 -2.89 -1.75 -3.26
N LEU A 35 -1.73 -2.40 -3.39
CA LEU A 35 -0.45 -1.91 -2.89
C LEU A 35 -0.09 -0.55 -3.48
N LEU A 36 -0.20 -0.40 -4.79
CA LEU A 36 0.03 0.88 -5.47
C LEU A 36 -0.91 1.97 -4.94
N ARG A 37 -2.17 1.64 -4.62
CA ARG A 37 -3.13 2.57 -4.04
C ARG A 37 -2.80 2.90 -2.58
N LEU A 38 -2.32 1.94 -1.80
CA LEU A 38 -1.86 2.19 -0.43
C LEU A 38 -0.63 3.09 -0.40
N VAL A 39 0.30 2.87 -1.33
CA VAL A 39 1.47 3.73 -1.52
C VAL A 39 1.05 5.14 -1.94
N GLN A 40 0.13 5.25 -2.92
CA GLN A 40 -0.43 6.55 -3.33
C GLN A 40 -1.17 7.29 -2.21
N LYS A 41 -1.76 6.57 -1.26
CA LYS A 41 -2.42 7.18 -0.09
C LYS A 41 -1.44 7.50 1.05
N GLY A 42 -0.16 7.16 0.93
CA GLY A 42 0.82 7.30 2.02
C GLY A 42 0.61 6.33 3.18
N LEU A 43 -0.17 5.26 2.97
CA LEU A 43 -0.46 4.23 3.97
C LEU A 43 0.59 3.11 3.99
N LEU A 44 1.34 2.97 2.90
CA LEU A 44 2.43 2.02 2.72
C LEU A 44 3.58 2.73 2.01
N GLU A 45 4.80 2.31 2.30
CA GLU A 45 6.00 2.77 1.63
C GLU A 45 6.61 1.60 0.87
N LYS A 46 7.01 1.81 -0.38
CA LYS A 46 7.73 0.79 -1.13
C LYS A 46 9.20 0.86 -0.73
N VAL A 47 9.65 -0.11 0.05
CA VAL A 47 11.04 -0.18 0.54
C VAL A 47 11.94 -0.86 -0.48
N ASP A 48 11.43 -1.90 -1.16
CA ASP A 48 12.18 -2.66 -2.15
C ASP A 48 11.24 -3.29 -3.21
N ALA A 49 11.80 -4.02 -4.18
CA ALA A 49 11.05 -4.76 -5.18
C ALA A 49 10.21 -5.87 -4.52
N GLY A 50 8.91 -5.58 -4.33
CA GLY A 50 7.98 -6.50 -3.69
C GLY A 50 8.02 -6.47 -2.16
N LEU A 51 8.71 -5.50 -1.55
CA LEU A 51 8.70 -5.24 -0.11
C LEU A 51 8.08 -3.87 0.19
N TYR A 52 7.11 -3.88 1.09
CA TYR A 52 6.33 -2.70 1.44
C TYR A 52 6.29 -2.53 2.96
N TYR A 53 6.57 -1.34 3.46
CA TYR A 53 6.59 -1.04 4.88
C TYR A 53 5.39 -0.18 5.28
N ARG A 54 4.76 -0.50 6.41
CA ARG A 54 3.70 0.33 6.97
C ARG A 54 4.28 1.20 8.09
N PRO A 55 4.44 2.52 7.89
CA PRO A 55 5.00 3.38 8.93
C PRO A 55 4.09 3.43 10.16
N ARG A 56 4.70 3.54 11.35
CA ARG A 56 4.00 3.45 12.63
C ARG A 56 3.25 4.74 13.02
N ALA A 57 3.72 5.88 12.54
CA ALA A 57 3.01 7.15 12.60
C ALA A 57 2.39 7.40 11.22
N SER A 58 1.08 7.24 11.10
CA SER A 58 0.35 7.59 9.89
C SER A 58 0.31 9.13 9.76
N ARG A 59 1.43 9.74 9.35
CA ARG A 59 1.57 11.19 9.11
C ARG A 59 0.79 11.66 7.88
N TYR A 60 0.24 10.74 7.08
CA TYR A 60 -0.47 11.08 5.86
C TYR A 60 -1.97 11.28 6.10
N GLY A 61 -2.28 12.48 6.61
CA GLY A 61 -3.49 13.19 6.20
C GLY A 61 -3.39 13.46 4.69
N GLY A 62 -4.51 13.27 3.99
CA GLY A 62 -4.52 13.06 2.55
C GLY A 62 -3.88 14.16 1.71
N LEU A 63 -3.02 13.76 0.79
CA LEU A 63 -2.73 14.50 -0.43
C LEU A 63 -2.59 13.49 -1.58
N PRO A 64 -3.34 13.64 -2.68
CA PRO A 64 -3.08 12.89 -3.91
C PRO A 64 -1.81 13.50 -4.52
N LEU A 65 -0.66 12.86 -4.34
CA LEU A 65 0.52 13.27 -5.09
C LEU A 65 0.47 12.61 -6.46
N GLU A 66 0.02 13.39 -7.43
CA GLU A 66 0.08 13.10 -8.86
C GLU A 66 1.54 13.24 -9.31
N VAL A 67 2.30 12.15 -9.31
CA VAL A 67 3.53 12.03 -10.11
C VAL A 67 3.67 10.56 -10.49
N GLY A 68 3.56 10.17 -11.77
CA GLY A 68 4.44 10.67 -12.81
C GLY A 68 5.82 10.06 -12.58
N ASN A 69 5.97 8.76 -12.85
CA ASN A 69 7.29 8.17 -13.03
C ASN A 69 7.36 7.62 -14.46
N SER A 70 7.75 8.57 -15.30
CA SER A 70 8.66 8.42 -16.44
C SER A 70 9.52 7.17 -16.33
N LYS A 71 9.54 6.39 -17.41
CA LYS A 71 10.66 5.52 -17.70
C LYS A 71 11.30 6.10 -18.97
N ASP A 72 12.50 6.65 -18.76
CA ASP A 72 13.54 6.80 -19.78
C ASP A 72 13.70 5.51 -20.59
#